data_AF-A0A838SBR3-F1
#
_entry.id   AF-A0A838SBR3-F1
#
_cell.length_a   1.000
_cell.length_b   1.000
_cell.length_c   1.000
_cell.angle_alpha   90.00
_cell.angle_beta   90.00
_cell.angle_gamma   90.00
#
_symmetry.space_group_name_H-M   'P 1'
#
loop_
_entity.id
_entity.type
_entity.pdbx_description
1 polymer ?
#
loop_
_entity_poly.entity_id
_entity_poly.type
_entity_poly.pdbx_seq_one_letter_code
_entity_poly.pdbx_strand_id
1 'polypeptide(L)'
;AFAETVKQWNPSIQVYANPIVLRNSPIEDSDLRDVDPLVDYWQPQLSALDSPLGAFYQGLRKEWWLVSNPKMPAKLNSPLQEYRMLGWWAWHYGAKGVGFWAYSDTTGSSSWLDIDGYRADFAVVYESEEGIVSSRRWEAFREGLEDYRLLASRSQGVQRSLGPINRETLENWQSADLEAVRRTLLGVPSQP
;
A
#
# COMPACT_ATOMS: atom_id res chain seq x y z
N ALA A 1 -19.34 -13.44 -15.19
CA ALA A 1 -20.48 -12.64 -15.67
C ALA A 1 -20.11 -11.18 -15.99
N PHE A 2 -19.88 -10.28 -15.02
CA PHE A 2 -19.66 -8.85 -15.32
C PHE A 2 -18.40 -8.57 -16.17
N ALA A 3 -17.22 -8.99 -15.71
CA ALA A 3 -15.96 -8.72 -16.42
C ALA A 3 -15.94 -9.37 -17.82
N GLU A 4 -16.52 -10.56 -17.97
CA GLU A 4 -16.69 -11.22 -19.28
C GLU A 4 -17.54 -10.37 -20.22
N THR A 5 -18.69 -9.86 -19.78
CA THR A 5 -19.54 -8.98 -20.58
C THR A 5 -18.81 -7.71 -20.99
N VAL A 6 -18.06 -7.09 -20.08
CA VAL A 6 -17.23 -5.91 -20.39
C VAL A 6 -16.21 -6.23 -21.48
N LYS A 7 -15.45 -7.32 -21.32
CA LYS A 7 -14.39 -7.70 -22.26
C LYS A 7 -14.93 -8.15 -23.62
N GLN A 8 -16.11 -8.78 -23.66
CA GLN A 8 -16.79 -9.14 -24.91
C GLN A 8 -17.25 -7.90 -25.69
N TRP A 9 -17.76 -6.88 -24.99
CA TRP A 9 -18.26 -5.67 -25.64
C TRP A 9 -17.12 -4.73 -26.07
N ASN A 10 -16.15 -4.50 -25.19
CA ASN A 10 -14.96 -3.71 -25.51
C ASN A 10 -13.73 -4.23 -24.77
N PRO A 11 -12.83 -4.97 -25.44
CA PRO A 11 -11.64 -5.53 -24.81
C PRO A 11 -10.61 -4.48 -24.37
N SER A 12 -10.70 -3.23 -24.84
CA SER A 12 -9.80 -2.16 -24.42
C SER A 12 -10.14 -1.58 -23.05
N ILE A 13 -11.33 -1.86 -22.51
CA ILE A 13 -11.68 -1.43 -21.15
C ILE A 13 -10.85 -2.22 -20.16
N GLN A 14 -10.12 -1.52 -19.30
CA GLN A 14 -9.33 -2.11 -18.25
C GLN A 14 -10.18 -2.40 -17.02
N VAL A 15 -10.01 -3.58 -16.46
CA VAL A 15 -10.70 -4.06 -15.27
C VAL A 15 -9.72 -4.06 -14.12
N TYR A 16 -10.08 -3.34 -13.07
CA TYR A 16 -9.35 -3.31 -11.80
C TYR A 16 -10.10 -4.16 -10.77
N ALA A 17 -9.35 -4.97 -10.01
CA ALA A 17 -9.90 -5.80 -8.95
C ALA A 17 -9.11 -5.64 -7.65
N ASN A 18 -9.84 -5.36 -6.57
CA ASN A 18 -9.32 -5.26 -5.20
C ASN A 18 -10.04 -6.28 -4.33
N PRO A 19 -9.61 -7.56 -4.36
CA PRO A 19 -10.25 -8.60 -3.58
C PRO A 19 -10.04 -8.35 -2.08
N ILE A 20 -11.14 -8.27 -1.36
CA ILE A 20 -11.16 -8.19 0.09
C ILE A 20 -11.39 -9.60 0.62
N VAL A 21 -10.38 -10.17 1.29
CA VAL A 21 -10.48 -11.49 1.91
C VAL A 21 -11.35 -11.37 3.17
N LEU A 22 -12.62 -11.71 3.05
CA LEU A 22 -13.56 -11.74 4.17
C LEU A 22 -13.44 -13.07 4.91
N ARG A 23 -13.47 -13.03 6.24
CA ARG A 23 -13.32 -14.22 7.11
C ARG A 23 -14.32 -15.35 6.81
N ASN A 24 -15.48 -15.04 6.22
CA ASN A 24 -16.59 -15.97 6.01
C ASN A 24 -16.75 -16.42 4.53
N SER A 25 -15.85 -16.00 3.64
CA SER A 25 -15.86 -16.40 2.23
C SER A 25 -14.41 -16.49 1.76
N PRO A 26 -13.71 -17.61 2.02
CA PRO A 26 -12.32 -17.75 1.62
C PRO A 26 -12.27 -17.75 0.08
N ILE A 27 -11.55 -16.80 -0.47
CA ILE A 27 -11.16 -16.81 -1.88
C ILE A 27 -10.05 -17.85 -2.02
N GLU A 28 -10.17 -18.75 -2.99
CA GLU A 28 -9.16 -19.75 -3.32
C GLU A 28 -8.23 -19.28 -4.46
N ASP A 29 -7.07 -19.92 -4.61
CA ASP A 29 -6.15 -19.63 -5.72
C ASP A 29 -6.80 -19.93 -7.09
N SER A 30 -7.64 -20.96 -7.16
CA SER A 30 -8.47 -21.29 -8.34
C SER A 30 -9.37 -20.12 -8.74
N ASP A 31 -10.06 -19.50 -7.78
CA ASP A 31 -10.95 -18.36 -8.06
C ASP A 31 -10.20 -17.19 -8.70
N LEU A 32 -8.98 -16.91 -8.22
CA LEU A 32 -8.13 -15.86 -8.78
C LEU A 32 -7.66 -16.19 -10.19
N ARG A 33 -7.27 -17.45 -10.43
CA ARG A 33 -6.83 -17.93 -11.75
C ARG A 33 -7.94 -17.91 -12.78
N ASP A 34 -9.16 -18.25 -12.39
CA ASP A 34 -10.32 -18.28 -13.27
C ASP A 34 -10.65 -16.88 -13.82
N VAL A 35 -10.49 -15.84 -12.99
CA VAL A 35 -10.76 -14.45 -13.39
C VAL A 35 -9.52 -13.69 -13.89
N ASP A 36 -8.31 -14.22 -13.71
CA ASP A 36 -7.07 -13.55 -14.10
C ASP A 36 -7.05 -13.06 -15.57
N PRO A 37 -7.54 -13.81 -16.57
CA PRO A 37 -7.59 -13.33 -17.96
C PRO A 37 -8.48 -12.10 -18.16
N LEU A 38 -9.37 -11.81 -17.21
CA LEU A 38 -10.35 -10.73 -17.28
C LEU A 38 -9.93 -9.49 -16.50
N VAL A 39 -8.94 -9.61 -15.61
CA VAL A 39 -8.47 -8.53 -14.72
C VAL A 39 -7.14 -7.96 -15.24
N ASP A 40 -7.08 -6.66 -15.49
CA ASP A 40 -5.87 -6.00 -15.97
C ASP A 40 -5.00 -5.48 -14.81
N TYR A 41 -5.64 -5.02 -13.73
CA TYR A 41 -4.96 -4.49 -12.55
C TYR A 41 -5.46 -5.14 -11.26
N TRP A 42 -4.53 -5.77 -10.56
CA TRP A 42 -4.79 -6.36 -9.25
C TRP A 42 -4.35 -5.42 -8.13
N GLN A 43 -5.15 -5.30 -7.09
CA GLN A 43 -4.78 -4.63 -5.84
C GLN A 43 -5.25 -5.41 -4.60
N PRO A 44 -4.63 -6.56 -4.27
CA PRO A 44 -4.93 -7.31 -3.06
C PRO A 44 -4.63 -6.52 -1.78
N GLN A 45 -5.32 -6.89 -0.70
CA GLN A 45 -4.92 -6.49 0.64
C GLN A 45 -3.53 -7.04 0.99
N LEU A 46 -2.72 -6.26 1.72
CA LEU A 46 -1.41 -6.65 2.20
C LEU A 46 -1.44 -8.00 2.94
N SER A 47 -2.46 -8.21 3.78
CA SER A 47 -2.68 -9.46 4.51
C SER A 47 -2.88 -10.69 3.61
N ALA A 48 -3.34 -10.52 2.37
CA ALA A 48 -3.50 -11.62 1.43
C ALA A 48 -2.14 -12.12 0.90
N LEU A 49 -1.11 -11.26 0.90
CA LEU A 49 0.25 -11.62 0.46
C LEU A 49 0.94 -12.58 1.42
N ASP A 50 0.44 -12.66 2.66
CA ASP A 50 0.92 -13.55 3.71
C ASP A 50 0.18 -14.88 3.76
N SER A 51 -0.85 -15.01 2.93
CA SER A 51 -1.64 -16.23 2.76
C SER A 51 -1.12 -17.04 1.56
N PRO A 52 -1.61 -18.27 1.34
CA PRO A 52 -1.33 -19.02 0.11
C PRO A 52 -1.62 -18.23 -1.19
N LEU A 53 -2.53 -17.24 -1.15
CA LEU A 53 -2.82 -16.37 -2.30
C LEU A 53 -1.66 -15.45 -2.67
N GLY A 54 -0.70 -15.21 -1.78
CA GLY A 54 0.44 -14.34 -2.05
C GLY A 54 1.29 -14.81 -3.22
N ALA A 55 1.40 -16.13 -3.41
CA ALA A 55 2.13 -16.73 -4.53
C ALA A 55 1.50 -16.41 -5.89
N PHE A 56 0.17 -16.27 -5.96
CA PHE A 56 -0.52 -15.85 -7.17
C PHE A 56 -0.06 -14.45 -7.59
N TYR A 57 -0.16 -13.46 -6.68
CA TYR A 57 0.15 -12.07 -7.00
C TYR A 57 1.64 -11.86 -7.31
N GLN A 58 2.53 -12.47 -6.53
CA GLN A 58 3.98 -12.39 -6.77
C GLN A 58 4.41 -13.08 -8.07
N GLY A 59 3.61 -14.04 -8.57
CA GLY A 59 3.83 -14.73 -9.85
C GLY A 59 3.24 -14.02 -11.07
N LEU A 60 2.50 -12.91 -10.89
CA LEU A 60 1.89 -12.19 -12.01
C LEU A 60 2.96 -11.61 -12.94
N ARG A 61 2.73 -11.77 -14.25
CA ARG A 61 3.56 -11.12 -15.30
C ARG A 61 3.08 -9.71 -15.66
N LYS A 62 2.00 -9.26 -15.04
CA LYS A 62 1.42 -7.93 -15.18
C LYS A 62 1.66 -7.13 -13.91
N GLU A 63 1.63 -5.82 -14.04
CA GLU A 63 1.76 -4.93 -12.90
C GLU A 63 0.57 -5.09 -11.94
N TRP A 64 0.86 -5.07 -10.65
CA TRP A 64 -0.13 -5.16 -9.59
C TRP A 64 0.30 -4.29 -8.42
N TRP A 65 -0.67 -3.82 -7.64
CA TRP A 65 -0.49 -2.93 -6.51
C TRP A 65 -0.89 -3.63 -5.22
N LEU A 66 -0.58 -3.08 -4.06
CA LEU A 66 -1.16 -3.56 -2.80
C LEU A 66 -2.00 -2.48 -2.14
N VAL A 67 -2.91 -2.89 -1.26
CA VAL A 67 -3.67 -1.98 -0.40
C VAL A 67 -3.53 -2.41 1.05
N SER A 68 -3.42 -1.46 1.97
CA SER A 68 -3.68 -1.70 3.39
C SER A 68 -4.49 -0.54 3.94
N ASN A 69 -5.30 -0.81 4.96
CA ASN A 69 -6.13 0.19 5.60
C ASN A 69 -5.84 0.19 7.10
N PRO A 70 -5.73 1.37 7.73
CA PRO A 70 -5.60 1.47 9.17
C PRO A 70 -6.85 0.93 9.87
N LYS A 71 -6.68 0.44 11.10
CA LYS A 71 -7.82 0.07 11.93
C LYS A 71 -8.57 1.32 12.37
N MET A 72 -9.90 1.26 12.46
CA MET A 72 -10.66 2.34 13.09
C MET A 72 -10.37 2.37 14.60
N PRO A 73 -10.10 3.53 15.22
CA PRO A 73 -10.01 4.89 14.63
C PRO A 73 -8.72 5.12 13.84
N ALA A 74 -8.83 5.52 12.57
CA ALA A 74 -7.67 5.57 11.65
C ALA A 74 -6.60 6.56 12.13
N LYS A 75 -7.01 7.72 12.66
CA LYS A 75 -6.10 8.80 13.09
C LYS A 75 -5.25 8.45 14.32
N LEU A 76 -5.59 7.40 15.06
CA LEU A 76 -4.83 6.92 16.23
C LEU A 76 -3.69 5.96 15.88
N ASN A 77 -3.67 5.41 14.67
CA ASN A 77 -2.64 4.46 14.26
C ASN A 77 -1.33 5.17 13.91
N SER A 78 -0.25 4.39 13.87
CA SER A 78 1.09 4.88 13.54
C SER A 78 1.17 5.31 12.06
N PRO A 79 1.55 6.57 11.75
CA PRO A 79 1.81 6.99 10.37
C PRO A 79 2.88 6.15 9.67
N LEU A 80 3.89 5.70 10.43
CA LEU A 80 4.95 4.83 9.92
C LEU A 80 4.35 3.51 9.41
N GLN A 81 3.64 2.79 10.28
CA GLN A 81 3.19 1.43 10.00
C GLN A 81 2.06 1.39 8.96
N GLU A 82 1.13 2.35 9.02
CA GLU A 82 -0.06 2.32 8.17
C GLU A 82 0.16 2.97 6.79
N TYR A 83 1.13 3.90 6.67
CA TYR A 83 1.27 4.70 5.46
C TYR A 83 2.68 4.62 4.86
N ARG A 84 3.74 4.93 5.62
CA ARG A 84 5.10 4.92 5.08
C ARG A 84 5.57 3.52 4.69
N MET A 85 5.26 2.52 5.52
CA MET A 85 5.64 1.12 5.27
C MET A 85 4.98 0.51 4.04
N LEU A 86 3.90 1.08 3.49
CA LEU A 86 3.29 0.59 2.26
C LEU A 86 4.30 0.53 1.11
N GLY A 87 5.12 1.57 0.95
CA GLY A 87 6.17 1.59 -0.07
C GLY A 87 7.21 0.49 0.12
N TRP A 88 7.58 0.21 1.37
CA TRP A 88 8.53 -0.85 1.70
C TRP A 88 7.95 -2.24 1.44
N TRP A 89 6.69 -2.46 1.80
CA TRP A 89 5.97 -3.69 1.49
C TRP A 89 5.83 -3.92 -0.01
N ALA A 90 5.54 -2.86 -0.78
CA ALA A 90 5.45 -2.98 -2.22
C ALA A 90 6.79 -3.36 -2.84
N TRP A 91 7.89 -2.76 -2.38
CA TRP A 91 9.22 -3.17 -2.80
C TRP A 91 9.53 -4.63 -2.43
N HIS A 92 9.22 -5.02 -1.19
CA HIS A 92 9.48 -6.37 -0.68
C HIS A 92 8.75 -7.46 -1.47
N TYR A 93 7.45 -7.29 -1.72
CA TYR A 93 6.63 -8.27 -2.45
C TYR A 93 6.70 -8.11 -3.98
N GLY A 94 7.38 -7.08 -4.51
CA GLY A 94 7.49 -6.82 -5.94
C GLY A 94 6.28 -6.13 -6.58
N ALA A 95 5.37 -5.56 -5.78
CA ALA A 95 4.28 -4.73 -6.26
C ALA A 95 4.80 -3.42 -6.88
N LYS A 96 4.02 -2.85 -7.81
CA LYS A 96 4.33 -1.61 -8.56
C LYS A 96 3.59 -0.38 -8.08
N GLY A 97 2.71 -0.54 -7.10
CA GLY A 97 1.96 0.55 -6.51
C GLY A 97 1.34 0.16 -5.18
N VAL A 98 0.82 1.17 -4.50
CA VAL A 98 0.24 1.06 -3.17
C VAL A 98 -0.98 1.94 -3.07
N GLY A 99 -1.87 1.64 -2.13
CA GLY A 99 -2.99 2.50 -1.80
C GLY A 99 -3.56 2.20 -0.44
N PHE A 100 -4.49 3.05 -0.04
CA PHE A 100 -5.39 2.90 1.09
C PHE A 100 -6.74 3.54 0.71
N TRP A 101 -7.80 3.17 1.41
CA TRP A 101 -9.19 3.43 1.04
C TRP A 101 -9.54 4.92 0.91
N ALA A 102 -9.10 5.77 1.84
CA ALA A 102 -9.68 7.10 1.96
C ALA A 102 -8.65 8.22 2.04
N TYR A 103 -8.77 9.16 1.10
CA TYR A 103 -8.05 10.42 1.14
C TYR A 103 -8.68 11.42 2.15
N SER A 104 -10.00 11.62 2.07
CA SER A 104 -10.71 12.69 2.80
C SER A 104 -12.06 12.23 3.38
N ASP A 105 -12.19 10.95 3.73
CA ASP A 105 -13.44 10.40 4.26
C ASP A 105 -13.63 10.80 5.73
N THR A 106 -14.49 11.79 5.95
CA THR A 106 -14.95 12.28 7.26
C THR A 106 -16.41 11.95 7.54
N THR A 107 -17.05 11.11 6.72
CA THR A 107 -18.49 10.86 6.82
C THR A 107 -19.40 12.09 6.75
N GLY A 108 -18.91 13.19 6.14
CA GLY A 108 -19.64 14.44 5.99
C GLY A 108 -19.47 15.40 7.17
N SER A 109 -18.55 15.14 8.10
CA SER A 109 -18.19 16.01 9.20
C SER A 109 -16.82 16.68 9.00
N SER A 110 -16.30 17.41 9.99
CA SER A 110 -15.04 18.12 9.87
C SER A 110 -13.85 17.19 10.13
N SER A 111 -12.83 17.23 9.27
CA SER A 111 -11.62 16.41 9.49
C SER A 111 -10.84 16.82 10.73
N TRP A 112 -11.07 18.03 11.26
CA TRP A 112 -10.41 18.54 12.45
C TRP A 112 -10.87 17.88 13.74
N LEU A 113 -12.08 17.30 13.75
CA LEU A 113 -12.68 16.71 14.94
C LEU A 113 -13.08 15.26 14.70
N ASP A 114 -12.22 14.31 15.09
CA ASP A 114 -12.39 12.87 14.78
C ASP A 114 -13.61 12.15 15.41
N ILE A 115 -14.45 12.88 16.15
CA ILE A 115 -15.57 12.34 16.94
C ILE A 115 -16.89 13.06 16.67
N ASP A 116 -16.96 13.88 15.63
CA ASP A 116 -18.16 14.64 15.25
C ASP A 116 -19.07 13.89 14.25
N GLY A 117 -18.57 12.82 13.64
CA GLY A 117 -19.30 11.91 12.76
C GLY A 117 -19.91 10.68 13.46
N TYR A 118 -20.58 9.83 12.68
CA TYR A 118 -21.14 8.56 13.18
C TYR A 118 -20.05 7.48 13.45
N ARG A 119 -18.83 7.71 12.95
CA ARG A 119 -17.61 6.94 13.20
C ARG A 119 -16.41 7.87 13.11
N ALA A 120 -15.26 7.42 13.60
CA ALA A 120 -14.01 8.14 13.42
C ALA A 120 -13.61 8.25 11.94
N ASP A 121 -12.94 9.36 11.59
CA ASP A 121 -12.57 9.66 10.22
C ASP A 121 -11.44 8.77 9.74
N PHE A 122 -11.39 8.59 8.42
CA PHE A 122 -10.25 7.99 7.72
C PHE A 122 -9.43 9.03 6.94
N ALA A 123 -9.79 10.31 7.03
CA ALA A 123 -9.10 11.38 6.34
C ALA A 123 -7.59 11.49 6.71
N VAL A 124 -6.76 11.56 5.66
CA VAL A 124 -5.31 11.79 5.78
C VAL A 124 -4.92 13.24 5.53
N VAL A 125 -5.88 14.10 5.23
CA VAL A 125 -5.69 15.54 5.06
C VAL A 125 -6.78 16.29 5.79
N TYR A 126 -6.60 17.60 5.97
CA TYR A 126 -7.56 18.48 6.61
C TYR A 126 -8.06 19.57 5.67
N GLU A 127 -9.34 19.94 5.77
CA GLU A 127 -9.90 21.10 5.06
C GLU A 127 -9.45 22.42 5.70
N SER A 128 -9.21 23.47 4.91
CA SER A 128 -9.06 24.84 5.40
C SER A 128 -9.60 25.83 4.37
N GLU A 129 -9.74 27.11 4.76
CA GLU A 129 -10.16 28.18 3.84
C GLU A 129 -9.16 28.38 2.68
N GLU A 130 -7.89 28.06 2.91
CA GLU A 130 -6.80 28.20 1.93
C GLU A 130 -6.56 26.93 1.10
N GLY A 131 -7.31 25.86 1.36
CA GLY A 131 -7.24 24.60 0.62
C GLY A 131 -7.05 23.38 1.52
N ILE A 132 -6.10 22.51 1.15
CA ILE A 132 -5.87 21.25 1.84
C ILE A 132 -4.62 21.37 2.73
N VAL A 133 -4.78 21.09 4.01
CA VAL A 133 -3.67 20.99 4.96
C VAL A 133 -3.20 19.55 5.06
N SER A 134 -1.90 19.34 4.84
CA SER A 134 -1.29 18.01 4.95
C SER A 134 -1.31 17.50 6.41
N SER A 135 -1.18 16.18 6.58
CA SER A 135 -1.02 15.54 7.88
C SER A 135 0.24 14.69 7.94
N ARG A 136 0.63 14.32 9.15
CA ARG A 136 1.69 13.31 9.37
C ARG A 136 1.41 12.00 8.64
N ARG A 137 0.16 11.62 8.43
CA ARG A 137 -0.25 10.40 7.70
C ARG A 137 0.01 10.55 6.20
N TRP A 138 -0.39 11.68 5.63
CA TRP A 138 -0.16 11.98 4.22
C TRP A 138 1.32 12.14 3.88
N GLU A 139 2.08 12.86 4.73
CA GLU A 139 3.52 12.98 4.54
C GLU A 139 4.24 11.64 4.71
N ALA A 140 3.84 10.80 5.67
CA ALA A 140 4.37 9.44 5.80
C ALA A 140 4.11 8.60 4.54
N PHE A 141 2.91 8.68 3.96
CA PHE A 141 2.62 8.02 2.69
C PHE A 141 3.53 8.52 1.56
N ARG A 142 3.66 9.85 1.41
CA ARG A 142 4.53 10.47 0.41
C ARG A 142 5.98 10.01 0.58
N GLU A 143 6.51 10.00 1.80
CA GLU A 143 7.85 9.49 2.12
C GLU A 143 8.01 8.02 1.73
N GLY A 144 6.99 7.19 1.99
CA GLY A 144 6.99 5.78 1.59
C GLY A 144 7.09 5.59 0.08
N LEU A 145 6.44 6.44 -0.72
CA LEU A 145 6.57 6.41 -2.19
C LEU A 145 7.98 6.81 -2.64
N GLU A 146 8.63 7.74 -1.95
CA GLU A 146 10.02 8.11 -2.23
C GLU A 146 10.99 6.99 -1.84
N ASP A 147 10.78 6.36 -0.68
CA ASP A 147 11.54 5.20 -0.23
C ASP A 147 11.45 4.07 -1.27
N TYR A 148 10.25 3.75 -1.77
CA TYR A 148 10.05 2.77 -2.84
C TYR A 148 10.88 3.10 -4.09
N ARG A 149 10.82 4.35 -4.57
CA ARG A 149 11.58 4.78 -5.76
C ARG A 149 13.08 4.68 -5.55
N LEU A 150 13.58 5.01 -4.35
CA LEU A 150 14.98 4.84 -4.00
C LEU A 150 15.36 3.35 -4.01
N LEU A 151 14.59 2.48 -3.39
CA LEU A 151 14.86 1.04 -3.35
C LEU A 151 14.84 0.41 -4.75
N ALA A 152 13.88 0.81 -5.59
CA ALA A 152 13.69 0.30 -6.94
C ALA A 152 14.75 0.78 -7.95
N SER A 153 15.38 1.93 -7.72
CA SER A 153 16.33 2.54 -8.67
C SER A 153 17.81 2.20 -8.41
N ARG A 154 18.15 1.58 -7.28
CA ARG A 154 19.56 1.36 -6.90
C ARG A 154 20.16 0.11 -7.52
N SER A 155 21.46 0.18 -7.76
CA SER A 155 22.24 -0.94 -8.27
C SER A 155 22.29 -2.10 -7.28
N GLN A 156 22.48 -3.31 -7.80
CA GLN A 156 22.64 -4.52 -6.97
C GLN A 156 23.76 -4.37 -5.92
N GLY A 157 24.80 -3.56 -6.18
CA GLY A 157 25.89 -3.32 -5.23
C GLY A 157 25.44 -2.59 -3.97
N VAL A 158 24.63 -1.53 -4.12
CA VAL A 158 24.05 -0.78 -2.99
C VAL A 158 23.03 -1.64 -2.25
N GLN A 159 22.23 -2.42 -2.97
CA GLN A 159 21.28 -3.33 -2.34
C GLN A 159 22.00 -4.40 -1.50
N ARG A 160 23.13 -4.93 -1.96
CA ARG A 160 23.94 -5.89 -1.18
C ARG A 160 24.52 -5.30 0.10
N SER A 161 24.85 -4.00 0.14
CA SER A 161 25.41 -3.38 1.34
C SER A 161 24.38 -3.15 2.46
N LEU A 162 23.07 -3.19 2.14
CA LEU A 162 22.00 -3.03 3.13
C LEU A 162 21.75 -4.29 3.97
N GLY A 163 22.41 -5.40 3.64
CA GLY A 163 22.08 -6.71 4.22
C GLY A 163 20.71 -7.23 3.76
N PRO A 164 20.26 -8.39 4.26
CA PRO A 164 18.96 -8.93 3.92
C PRO A 164 17.85 -8.10 4.58
N ILE A 165 17.01 -7.45 3.76
CA ILE A 165 15.75 -6.85 4.20
C ILE A 165 14.65 -7.86 3.91
N ASN A 166 14.15 -8.49 4.97
CA ASN A 166 13.10 -9.49 4.90
C ASN A 166 11.86 -9.04 5.69
N ARG A 167 10.79 -9.83 5.60
CA ARG A 167 9.54 -9.53 6.30
C ARG A 167 9.72 -9.33 7.81
N GLU A 168 10.43 -10.25 8.48
CA GLU A 168 10.65 -10.18 9.93
C GLU A 168 11.33 -8.86 10.33
N THR A 169 12.30 -8.39 9.54
CA THR A 169 12.92 -7.08 9.78
C THR A 169 11.91 -5.94 9.59
N LEU A 170 11.15 -5.95 8.50
CA LEU A 170 10.17 -4.90 8.18
C LEU A 170 9.05 -4.78 9.22
N GLU A 171 8.58 -5.89 9.79
CA GLU A 171 7.54 -5.90 10.83
C GLU A 171 7.99 -5.25 12.15
N ASN A 172 9.30 -5.27 12.43
CA ASN A 172 9.86 -4.79 13.69
C ASN A 172 10.50 -3.39 13.59
N TRP A 173 10.69 -2.88 12.37
CA TRP A 173 11.37 -1.62 12.13
C TRP A 173 10.64 -0.39 12.67
N GLN A 174 11.45 0.52 13.17
CA GLN A 174 11.07 1.86 13.57
C GLN A 174 11.56 2.89 12.55
N SER A 175 11.15 4.15 12.68
CA SER A 175 11.56 5.20 11.75
C SER A 175 13.09 5.31 11.62
N ALA A 176 13.83 5.08 12.70
CA ALA A 176 15.30 5.13 12.68
C ALA A 176 15.93 4.09 11.74
N ASP A 177 15.36 2.89 11.64
CA ASP A 177 15.84 1.83 10.78
C ASP A 177 15.64 2.19 9.30
N LEU A 178 14.45 2.71 8.96
CA LEU A 178 14.16 3.20 7.61
C LEU A 178 15.08 4.36 7.22
N GLU A 179 15.32 5.31 8.13
CA GLU A 179 16.21 6.44 7.88
C GLU A 179 17.67 6.01 7.69
N ALA A 180 18.13 5.00 8.43
CA ALA A 180 19.46 4.44 8.24
C ALA A 180 19.62 3.87 6.81
N VAL A 181 18.66 3.06 6.37
CA VAL A 181 18.64 2.52 5.01
C VAL A 181 18.52 3.64 3.97
N ARG A 182 17.63 4.62 4.18
CA ARG A 182 17.44 5.76 3.27
C ARG A 182 18.73 6.58 3.11
N ARG A 183 19.47 6.83 4.18
CA ARG A 183 20.78 7.51 4.13
C ARG A 183 21.79 6.73 3.30
N THR A 184 21.87 5.42 3.50
CA THR A 184 22.74 4.56 2.68
C THR A 184 22.32 4.59 1.21
N LEU A 185 21.02 4.49 0.93
CA LEU A 185 20.49 4.60 -0.43
C LEU A 185 20.86 5.95 -1.05
N LEU A 186 20.78 7.05 -0.31
CA LEU A 186 21.13 8.40 -0.77
C LEU A 186 22.65 8.63 -0.89
N GLY A 187 23.49 7.73 -0.38
CA GLY A 187 24.94 7.91 -0.34
C GLY A 187 25.40 8.95 0.69
N VAL A 188 24.58 9.24 1.70
CA VAL A 188 24.94 10.15 2.79
C VAL A 188 25.80 9.37 3.81
N PRO A 189 27.01 9.84 4.16
CA PRO A 189 27.85 9.18 5.16
C PRO A 189 27.14 9.11 6.52
N SER A 190 27.35 8.00 7.25
CA SER A 190 26.96 7.90 8.66
C SER A 190 27.60 9.04 9.44
N GLN A 191 26.83 9.75 10.27
CA GLN A 191 27.42 10.74 11.17
C GLN A 191 28.37 10.03 12.15
N PRO A 192 29.53 10.64 12.47
CA PRO A 192 30.50 10.09 13.41
C PRO A 192 29.96 9.98 14.83
#